data_AF-A0A7X6U1G5-F1
#
_entry.id   AF-A0A7X6U1G5-F1
#
_cell.length_a   1.000
_cell.length_b   1.000
_cell.length_c   1.000
_cell.angle_alpha   90.00
_cell.angle_beta   90.00
_cell.angle_gamma   90.00
#
_symmetry.space_group_name_H-M   'P 1'
#
loop_
_entity.id
_entity.type
_entity.pdbx_description
1 polymer ?
#
loop_
_entity_poly.entity_id
_entity_poly.type
_entity_poly.pdbx_seq_one_letter_code
_entity_poly.pdbx_strand_id
1 'polypeptide(L)'
;MSYQHIKVPANGEKITVNADHTLNVPNNPIIPFIEGDGIGVDVSPVMIKVVDAAVEKSYGGERKIHWMEVYAGEKSTQVYGPDVWLPEETLDAVKDYVVSIKGPLTTPVGGGIRSLNVALRQQLDLYVCLRPIQYFEGVPSPVKEPEKTNMVIFRENSEDIYAGIEFEAESDNAVKLIKFLQEELGVK
;
A
#
# COMPACT_ATOMS: atom_id res chain seq x y z
N MET A 1 8.72 -13.17 -16.76
CA MET A 1 8.86 -11.79 -17.23
C MET A 1 10.18 -11.26 -16.70
N SER A 2 10.99 -10.58 -17.52
CA SER A 2 12.18 -9.91 -17.01
C SER A 2 11.79 -8.51 -16.57
N TYR A 3 11.99 -8.24 -15.30
CA TYR A 3 11.93 -6.92 -14.68
C TYR A 3 13.04 -6.01 -15.24
N GLN A 4 12.75 -4.73 -15.50
CA GLN A 4 13.72 -3.77 -16.04
C GLN A 4 14.72 -3.35 -14.97
N HIS A 5 14.24 -2.97 -13.78
CA HIS A 5 15.10 -2.54 -12.68
C HIS A 5 14.95 -3.40 -11.41
N ILE A 6 13.86 -4.14 -11.25
CA ILE A 6 13.66 -5.00 -10.08
C ILE A 6 14.57 -6.23 -10.16
N LYS A 7 15.35 -6.47 -9.11
CA LYS A 7 16.23 -7.64 -8.99
C LYS A 7 15.57 -8.71 -8.15
N VAL A 8 15.14 -9.79 -8.80
CA VAL A 8 14.58 -10.95 -8.10
C VAL A 8 15.67 -11.67 -7.30
N PRO A 9 15.49 -11.88 -5.98
CA PRO A 9 16.41 -12.67 -5.18
C PRO A 9 16.53 -14.11 -5.68
N ALA A 10 17.76 -14.61 -5.85
CA ALA A 10 18.00 -15.93 -6.45
C ALA A 10 17.53 -17.13 -5.59
N ASN A 11 17.46 -16.96 -4.27
CA ASN A 11 17.24 -18.06 -3.31
C ASN A 11 15.83 -18.09 -2.71
N GLY A 12 14.91 -17.26 -3.22
CA GLY A 12 13.56 -17.17 -2.68
C GLY A 12 12.50 -17.76 -3.60
N GLU A 13 11.33 -18.02 -3.04
CA GLU A 13 10.18 -18.62 -3.72
C GLU A 13 8.94 -17.70 -3.64
N LYS A 14 8.08 -17.74 -4.65
CA LYS A 14 6.83 -16.96 -4.66
C LYS A 14 5.83 -17.53 -3.65
N ILE A 15 5.12 -16.64 -2.95
CA ILE A 15 3.85 -17.01 -2.30
C ILE A 15 2.83 -17.27 -3.42
N THR A 16 2.05 -18.34 -3.28
CA THR A 16 1.03 -18.72 -4.27
C THR A 16 -0.36 -18.72 -3.63
N VAL A 17 -1.39 -18.48 -4.44
CA VAL A 17 -2.79 -18.50 -4.02
C VAL A 17 -3.42 -19.78 -4.55
N ASN A 18 -3.98 -20.58 -3.65
CA ASN A 18 -4.71 -21.80 -4.00
C ASN A 18 -6.07 -21.47 -4.64
N ALA A 19 -6.71 -22.48 -5.24
CA ALA A 19 -8.04 -22.32 -5.85
C ALA A 19 -9.14 -21.93 -4.83
N ASP A 20 -8.92 -22.21 -3.53
CA ASP A 20 -9.81 -21.83 -2.44
C ASP A 20 -9.45 -20.47 -1.79
N HIS A 21 -8.57 -19.71 -2.43
CA HIS A 21 -8.05 -18.42 -1.97
C HIS A 21 -7.17 -18.46 -0.71
N THR A 22 -6.80 -19.64 -0.20
CA THR A 22 -5.76 -19.74 0.83
C THR A 22 -4.37 -19.48 0.27
N LEU A 23 -3.46 -18.97 1.11
CA LEU A 23 -2.08 -18.74 0.73
C LEU A 23 -1.23 -19.99 1.01
N ASN A 24 -0.45 -20.40 0.02
CA ASN A 24 0.66 -21.31 0.20
C ASN A 24 1.97 -20.50 0.34
N VAL A 25 2.51 -20.47 1.55
CA VAL A 25 3.68 -19.66 1.92
C VAL A 25 4.89 -20.59 2.13
N PRO A 26 5.92 -20.53 1.26
CA PRO A 26 7.13 -21.33 1.42
C PRO A 26 7.97 -20.86 2.62
N ASN A 27 8.99 -21.65 3.00
CA ASN A 27 9.91 -21.25 4.07
C ASN A 27 10.83 -20.07 3.68
N ASN A 28 11.06 -19.87 2.37
CA ASN A 28 11.95 -18.85 1.84
C ASN A 28 11.19 -17.83 0.96
N PRO A 29 10.13 -17.16 1.43
CA PRO A 29 9.28 -16.35 0.57
C PRO A 29 10.02 -15.09 0.08
N ILE A 30 9.78 -14.73 -1.18
CA ILE A 30 10.16 -13.41 -1.71
C ILE A 30 9.07 -12.41 -1.38
N ILE A 31 9.43 -11.32 -0.71
CA ILE A 31 8.51 -10.25 -0.34
C ILE A 31 8.97 -8.93 -0.98
N PRO A 32 8.22 -8.41 -1.98
CA PRO A 32 8.40 -7.05 -2.47
C PRO A 32 8.31 -6.03 -1.34
N PHE A 33 9.26 -5.09 -1.31
CA PHE A 33 9.16 -3.93 -0.43
C PHE A 33 9.47 -2.63 -1.18
N ILE A 34 8.75 -1.58 -0.83
CA ILE A 34 9.04 -0.20 -1.26
C ILE A 34 9.67 0.53 -0.07
N GLU A 35 10.88 1.04 -0.21
CA GLU A 35 11.58 1.78 0.86
C GLU A 35 10.75 2.97 1.36
N GLY A 36 10.11 3.68 0.43
CA GLY A 36 9.31 4.87 0.70
C GLY A 36 10.13 6.16 0.62
N ASP A 37 9.42 7.28 0.63
CA ASP A 37 9.97 8.63 0.52
C ASP A 37 10.20 9.24 1.92
N GLY A 38 10.98 10.32 1.99
CA GLY A 38 11.26 11.04 3.25
C GLY A 38 11.82 10.10 4.33
N ILE A 39 11.09 9.92 5.43
CA ILE A 39 11.49 9.05 6.56
C ILE A 39 11.53 7.56 6.20
N GLY A 40 11.11 7.16 5.00
CA GLY A 40 11.18 5.77 4.51
C GLY A 40 12.57 5.16 4.64
N VAL A 41 13.61 5.95 4.35
CA VAL A 41 15.02 5.57 4.46
C VAL A 41 15.45 5.23 5.90
N ASP A 42 14.75 5.77 6.89
CA ASP A 42 15.05 5.53 8.30
C ASP A 42 14.27 4.32 8.83
N VAL A 43 12.96 4.24 8.51
CA VAL A 43 12.06 3.25 9.13
C VAL A 43 12.10 1.89 8.42
N SER A 44 12.24 1.86 7.10
CA SER A 44 12.18 0.61 6.33
C SER A 44 13.37 -0.33 6.60
N PRO A 45 14.63 0.14 6.66
CA PRO A 45 15.76 -0.74 7.00
C PRO A 45 15.67 -1.29 8.44
N VAL A 46 15.13 -0.51 9.38
CA VAL A 46 14.93 -0.95 10.77
C VAL A 46 13.82 -1.99 10.85
N MET A 47 12.71 -1.78 10.15
CA MET A 47 11.63 -2.76 10.04
C MET A 47 12.15 -4.10 9.52
N ILE A 48 12.92 -4.10 8.42
CA ILE A 48 13.52 -5.32 7.86
C ILE A 48 14.38 -6.04 8.89
N LYS A 49 15.28 -5.33 9.59
CA LYS A 49 16.14 -5.92 10.62
C LYS A 49 15.35 -6.57 11.76
N VAL A 50 14.29 -5.91 12.23
CA VAL A 50 13.44 -6.43 13.32
C VAL A 50 12.69 -7.67 12.86
N VAL A 51 12.12 -7.65 11.65
CA VAL A 51 11.38 -8.79 11.08
C VAL A 51 12.32 -9.98 10.85
N ASP A 52 13.49 -9.76 10.25
CA ASP A 52 14.48 -10.81 10.02
C ASP A 52 14.92 -11.47 11.34
N ALA A 53 15.20 -10.67 12.37
CA ALA A 53 15.58 -11.18 13.68
C ALA A 53 14.42 -11.97 14.35
N ALA A 54 13.18 -11.52 14.18
CA ALA A 54 12.02 -12.22 14.71
C ALA A 54 11.79 -13.57 14.01
N VAL A 55 11.95 -13.62 12.68
CA VAL A 55 11.84 -14.86 11.89
C VAL A 55 12.96 -15.83 12.28
N GLU A 56 14.22 -15.38 12.29
CA GLU A 56 15.37 -16.20 12.69
C GLU A 56 15.17 -16.80 14.08
N LYS A 57 14.80 -15.97 15.07
CA LYS A 57 14.58 -16.40 16.45
C LYS A 57 13.41 -17.39 16.59
N SER A 58 12.35 -17.21 15.82
CA SER A 58 11.14 -18.01 15.95
C SER A 58 11.26 -19.38 15.28
N TYR A 59 12.07 -19.48 14.23
CA TYR A 59 12.16 -20.67 13.39
C TYR A 59 13.56 -21.30 13.37
N GLY A 60 14.51 -20.80 14.16
CA GLY A 60 15.86 -21.38 14.27
C GLY A 60 16.62 -21.45 12.93
N GLY A 61 16.36 -20.51 12.02
CA GLY A 61 16.95 -20.46 10.69
C GLY A 61 16.26 -21.32 9.62
N GLU A 62 15.20 -22.07 9.96
CA GLU A 62 14.44 -22.86 8.97
C GLU A 62 13.62 -22.00 7.98
N ARG A 63 13.33 -20.75 8.35
CA ARG A 63 12.58 -19.79 7.54
C ARG A 63 13.37 -18.51 7.36
N LYS A 64 13.25 -17.90 6.18
CA LYS A 64 13.92 -16.64 5.85
C LYS A 64 13.16 -15.84 4.79
N ILE A 65 12.99 -14.55 5.01
CA ILE A 65 12.42 -13.67 3.99
C ILE A 65 13.51 -13.24 3.01
N HIS A 66 13.20 -13.30 1.72
CA HIS A 66 14.01 -12.73 0.66
C HIS A 66 13.38 -11.42 0.18
N TRP A 67 13.88 -10.31 0.73
CA TRP A 67 13.40 -8.97 0.39
C TRP A 67 13.75 -8.62 -1.06
N MET A 68 12.74 -8.21 -1.82
CA MET A 68 12.88 -7.74 -3.20
C MET A 68 12.50 -6.26 -3.25
N GLU A 69 13.47 -5.37 -3.47
CA GLU A 69 13.15 -3.95 -3.57
C GLU A 69 12.37 -3.67 -4.86
N VAL A 70 11.26 -2.96 -4.72
CA VAL A 70 10.45 -2.42 -5.82
C VAL A 70 10.25 -0.92 -5.59
N TYR A 71 9.97 -0.17 -6.65
CA TYR A 71 10.13 1.28 -6.62
C TYR A 71 8.79 2.01 -6.84
N ALA A 72 8.52 3.00 -6.00
CA ALA A 72 7.45 3.98 -6.17
C ALA A 72 7.87 5.29 -5.48
N GLY A 73 7.19 6.39 -5.80
CA GLY A 73 7.50 7.69 -5.21
C GLY A 73 8.72 8.35 -5.83
N GLU A 74 9.41 9.18 -5.05
CA GLU A 74 10.59 9.95 -5.48
C GLU A 74 11.73 9.04 -5.92
N LYS A 75 11.92 7.89 -5.26
CA LYS A 75 12.94 6.93 -5.68
C LYS A 75 12.65 6.36 -7.07
N SER A 76 11.38 6.19 -7.42
CA SER A 76 10.99 5.74 -8.76
C SER A 76 11.37 6.77 -9.82
N THR A 77 11.21 8.07 -9.56
CA THR A 77 11.54 9.09 -10.57
C THR A 77 13.04 9.17 -10.88
N GLN A 78 13.88 8.76 -9.93
CA GLN A 78 15.34 8.64 -10.12
C GLN A 78 15.74 7.38 -10.90
N VAL A 79 15.00 6.27 -10.72
CA VAL A 79 15.32 4.96 -11.32
C VAL A 79 14.71 4.81 -12.73
N TYR A 80 13.46 5.23 -12.91
CA TYR A 80 12.68 5.01 -14.14
C TYR A 80 12.50 6.28 -14.99
N GLY A 81 12.77 7.46 -14.44
CA GLY A 81 12.65 8.75 -15.13
C GLY A 81 11.72 9.75 -14.43
N PRO A 82 11.86 11.06 -14.69
CA PRO A 82 11.34 12.14 -13.85
C PRO A 82 9.82 12.14 -13.62
N ASP A 83 9.05 11.61 -14.58
CA ASP A 83 7.58 11.56 -14.51
C ASP A 83 7.04 10.18 -14.12
N VAL A 84 7.91 9.21 -13.81
CA VAL A 84 7.53 7.84 -13.48
C VAL A 84 7.47 7.65 -11.97
N TRP A 85 6.33 8.02 -11.38
CA TRP A 85 6.10 7.92 -9.92
C TRP A 85 5.65 6.54 -9.44
N LEU A 86 4.94 5.79 -10.29
CA LEU A 86 4.50 4.43 -10.03
C LEU A 86 4.67 3.62 -11.32
N PRO A 87 5.75 2.85 -11.48
CA PRO A 87 6.01 2.09 -12.69
C PRO A 87 5.11 0.85 -12.72
N GLU A 88 4.66 0.48 -13.92
CA GLU A 88 3.86 -0.73 -14.16
C GLU A 88 4.57 -1.99 -13.64
N GLU A 89 5.90 -2.03 -13.78
CA GLU A 89 6.75 -3.10 -13.26
C GLU A 89 6.56 -3.34 -11.74
N THR A 90 6.36 -2.28 -10.95
CA THR A 90 6.09 -2.40 -9.51
C THR A 90 4.71 -3.00 -9.26
N LEU A 91 3.69 -2.61 -10.03
CA LEU A 91 2.33 -3.15 -9.91
C LEU A 91 2.29 -4.63 -10.27
N ASP A 92 2.96 -5.00 -11.36
CA ASP A 92 3.10 -6.39 -11.77
C ASP A 92 3.81 -7.20 -10.68
N ALA A 93 4.92 -6.70 -10.15
CA ALA A 93 5.67 -7.39 -9.10
C ALA A 93 4.84 -7.57 -7.81
N VAL A 94 4.16 -6.53 -7.30
CA VAL A 94 3.39 -6.71 -6.06
C VAL A 94 2.17 -7.61 -6.25
N LYS A 95 1.59 -7.65 -7.45
CA LYS A 95 0.50 -8.58 -7.81
C LYS A 95 1.00 -10.02 -7.93
N ASP A 96 2.14 -10.21 -8.59
CA ASP A 96 2.76 -11.52 -8.83
C ASP A 96 3.24 -12.21 -7.55
N TYR A 97 3.65 -11.45 -6.55
CA TYR A 97 4.21 -11.96 -5.29
C TYR A 97 3.21 -11.91 -4.11
N VAL A 98 1.99 -11.42 -4.34
CA VAL A 98 0.80 -11.49 -3.47
C VAL A 98 0.88 -10.66 -2.19
N VAL A 99 2.02 -10.68 -1.49
CA VAL A 99 2.25 -9.98 -0.22
C VAL A 99 3.40 -9.00 -0.42
N SER A 100 3.17 -7.73 -0.08
CA SER A 100 4.17 -6.68 -0.17
C SER A 100 4.07 -5.72 1.01
N ILE A 101 5.13 -4.96 1.26
CA ILE A 101 5.16 -3.93 2.30
C ILE A 101 5.74 -2.62 1.74
N LYS A 102 5.31 -1.47 2.27
CA LYS A 102 5.81 -0.18 1.81
C LYS A 102 6.02 0.80 2.96
N GLY A 103 7.08 1.59 2.86
CA GLY A 103 7.24 2.83 3.61
C GLY A 103 6.21 3.90 3.21
N PRO A 104 6.32 5.11 3.78
CA PRO A 104 5.49 6.25 3.38
C PRO A 104 5.80 6.66 1.93
N LEU A 105 4.84 7.27 1.23
CA LEU A 105 5.03 7.78 -0.13
C LEU A 105 4.57 9.23 -0.20
N THR A 106 5.41 10.09 -0.77
CA THR A 106 5.08 11.48 -1.07
C THR A 106 4.00 11.50 -2.15
N THR A 107 2.92 12.23 -1.91
CA THR A 107 1.94 12.55 -2.95
C THR A 107 2.22 13.97 -3.42
N PRO A 108 2.70 14.19 -4.66
CA PRO A 108 3.02 15.52 -5.14
C PRO A 108 1.77 16.41 -5.14
N VAL A 109 1.90 17.62 -4.61
CA VAL A 109 0.80 18.59 -4.58
C VAL A 109 0.71 19.28 -5.95
N GLY A 110 -0.47 19.23 -6.58
CA GLY A 110 -0.77 20.01 -7.80
C GLY A 110 -0.51 19.33 -9.15
N GLY A 111 -0.05 18.07 -9.19
CA GLY A 111 0.36 17.38 -10.42
C GLY A 111 -0.65 16.43 -11.08
N GLY A 112 -1.96 16.54 -10.79
CA GLY A 112 -2.98 15.66 -11.38
C GLY A 112 -3.01 14.21 -10.86
N ILE A 113 -2.02 13.78 -10.08
CA ILE A 113 -2.02 12.50 -9.36
C ILE A 113 -2.61 12.74 -7.96
N ARG A 114 -3.86 12.29 -7.72
CA ARG A 114 -4.54 12.46 -6.42
C ARG A 114 -3.77 11.84 -5.25
N SER A 115 -3.29 10.60 -5.40
CA SER A 115 -2.43 9.92 -4.42
C SER A 115 -1.90 8.61 -4.97
N LEU A 116 -0.60 8.35 -4.80
CA LEU A 116 0.01 7.05 -5.13
C LEU A 116 -0.58 5.90 -4.29
N ASN A 117 -0.96 6.18 -3.04
CA ASN A 117 -1.59 5.17 -2.20
C ASN A 117 -3.00 4.81 -2.70
N VAL A 118 -3.75 5.80 -3.20
CA VAL A 118 -5.08 5.56 -3.79
C VAL A 118 -4.93 4.78 -5.10
N ALA A 119 -3.97 5.17 -5.96
CA ALA A 119 -3.69 4.46 -7.20
C ALA A 119 -3.33 2.98 -6.95
N LEU A 120 -2.42 2.69 -6.01
CA LEU A 120 -2.09 1.32 -5.63
C LEU A 120 -3.32 0.53 -5.18
N ARG A 121 -4.18 1.11 -4.34
CA ARG A 121 -5.39 0.43 -3.84
C ARG A 121 -6.38 0.13 -4.94
N GLN A 122 -6.65 1.10 -5.81
CA GLN A 122 -7.62 0.95 -6.89
C GLN A 122 -7.14 -0.02 -7.96
N GLN A 123 -5.87 0.07 -8.37
CA GLN A 123 -5.33 -0.78 -9.43
C GLN A 123 -5.09 -2.23 -8.99
N LEU A 124 -4.87 -2.45 -7.69
CA LEU A 124 -4.69 -3.79 -7.11
C LEU A 124 -5.98 -4.33 -6.46
N ASP A 125 -7.10 -3.59 -6.55
CA ASP A 125 -8.38 -3.93 -5.94
C ASP A 125 -8.26 -4.31 -4.45
N LEU A 126 -7.52 -3.50 -3.68
CA LEU A 126 -7.33 -3.69 -2.24
C LEU A 126 -8.50 -3.08 -1.46
N TYR A 127 -9.68 -3.70 -1.62
CA TYR A 127 -10.96 -3.21 -1.11
C TYR A 127 -11.09 -3.22 0.43
N VAL A 128 -10.22 -3.93 1.16
CA VAL A 128 -10.16 -3.88 2.64
C VAL A 128 -8.97 -3.05 3.11
N CYS A 129 -9.26 -1.97 3.85
CA CYS A 129 -8.28 -1.30 4.70
C CYS A 129 -8.41 -1.82 6.14
N LEU A 130 -7.54 -2.77 6.51
CA LEU A 130 -7.49 -3.37 7.84
C LEU A 130 -6.57 -2.57 8.78
N ARG A 131 -7.08 -2.14 9.94
CA ARG A 131 -6.32 -1.37 10.94
C ARG A 131 -6.47 -1.96 12.34
N PRO A 132 -5.52 -2.79 12.81
CA PRO A 132 -5.44 -3.17 14.21
C PRO A 132 -5.02 -1.97 15.07
N ILE A 133 -5.71 -1.76 16.18
CA ILE A 133 -5.46 -0.69 17.14
C ILE A 133 -5.34 -1.35 18.52
N GLN A 134 -4.13 -1.34 19.07
CA GLN A 134 -3.82 -1.86 20.40
C GLN A 134 -2.90 -0.90 21.15
N TYR A 135 -3.00 -0.90 22.47
CA TYR A 135 -2.08 -0.16 23.32
C TYR A 135 -0.81 -0.97 23.60
N PHE A 136 0.34 -0.27 23.59
CA PHE A 136 1.61 -0.82 24.06
C PHE A 136 2.00 -0.13 25.36
N GLU A 137 2.37 -0.92 26.37
CA GLU A 137 2.76 -0.40 27.69
C GLU A 137 3.89 0.64 27.58
N GLY A 138 3.75 1.75 28.29
CA GLY A 138 4.72 2.85 28.30
C GLY A 138 4.50 3.89 27.19
N VAL A 139 3.64 3.64 26.20
CA VAL A 139 3.28 4.68 25.21
C VAL A 139 2.46 5.77 25.90
N PRO A 140 2.83 7.06 25.78
CA PRO A 140 2.04 8.16 26.32
C PRO A 140 0.63 8.20 25.71
N SER A 141 -0.38 8.39 26.56
CA SER A 141 -1.77 8.39 26.14
C SER A 141 -2.55 9.57 26.74
N PRO A 142 -3.49 10.18 25.98
CA PRO A 142 -4.36 11.24 26.49
C PRO A 142 -5.58 10.71 27.26
N VAL A 143 -5.84 9.40 27.26
CA VAL A 143 -7.01 8.79 27.93
C VAL A 143 -6.60 8.03 29.20
N LYS A 144 -7.57 7.82 30.11
CA LYS A 144 -7.32 7.23 31.44
C LYS A 144 -6.95 5.74 31.41
N GLU A 145 -7.57 4.97 30.51
CA GLU A 145 -7.46 3.49 30.47
C GLU A 145 -7.18 3.00 29.03
N PRO A 146 -6.05 3.41 28.40
CA PRO A 146 -5.74 3.05 27.02
C PRO A 146 -5.54 1.54 26.82
N GLU A 147 -5.12 0.82 27.85
CA GLU A 147 -4.89 -0.63 27.85
C GLU A 147 -6.14 -1.46 27.54
N LYS A 148 -7.33 -0.88 27.71
CA LYS A 148 -8.60 -1.51 27.30
C LYS A 148 -8.84 -1.45 25.79
N THR A 149 -8.00 -0.74 25.04
CA THR A 149 -8.10 -0.63 23.58
C THR A 149 -7.43 -1.82 22.92
N ASN A 150 -8.24 -2.74 22.38
CA ASN A 150 -7.81 -3.82 21.52
C ASN A 150 -8.90 -4.07 20.47
N MET A 151 -8.77 -3.42 19.32
CA MET A 151 -9.79 -3.41 18.28
C MET A 151 -9.15 -3.65 16.91
N VAL A 152 -9.94 -4.19 15.99
CA VAL A 152 -9.55 -4.30 14.58
C VAL A 152 -10.62 -3.64 13.73
N ILE A 153 -10.24 -2.60 13.00
CA ILE A 153 -11.14 -1.86 12.12
C ILE A 153 -11.03 -2.41 10.70
N PHE A 154 -12.16 -2.84 10.16
CA PHE A 154 -12.34 -3.17 8.74
C PHE A 154 -13.02 -1.98 8.07
N ARG A 155 -12.28 -1.30 7.21
CA ARG A 155 -12.79 -0.16 6.45
C ARG A 155 -12.86 -0.53 4.96
N GLU A 156 -14.01 -0.32 4.33
CA GLU A 156 -14.20 -0.37 2.88
C GLU A 156 -13.29 0.68 2.20
N ASN A 157 -12.58 0.30 1.15
CA ASN A 157 -11.46 1.06 0.60
C ASN A 157 -11.48 1.18 -0.93
N SER A 158 -12.59 0.79 -1.57
CA SER A 158 -12.82 0.86 -3.02
C SER A 158 -13.89 1.90 -3.42
N GLU A 159 -14.80 2.28 -2.53
CA GLU A 159 -15.94 3.16 -2.82
C GLU A 159 -15.97 4.42 -1.92
N ASP A 160 -17.17 4.82 -1.48
CA ASP A 160 -17.49 6.02 -0.70
C ASP A 160 -17.10 7.32 -1.42
N ILE A 161 -17.20 8.46 -0.74
CA ILE A 161 -16.75 9.76 -1.25
C ILE A 161 -15.26 9.75 -1.61
N TYR A 162 -14.51 8.76 -1.13
CA TYR A 162 -13.10 8.52 -1.46
C TYR A 162 -12.87 8.08 -2.92
N ALA A 163 -13.91 7.65 -3.64
CA ALA A 163 -13.85 7.48 -5.09
C ALA A 163 -13.50 8.80 -5.82
N GLY A 164 -13.76 9.94 -5.16
CA GLY A 164 -13.44 11.27 -5.66
C GLY A 164 -14.20 11.61 -6.94
N ILE A 165 -15.45 11.17 -7.03
CA ILE A 165 -16.37 11.65 -8.08
C ILE A 165 -16.89 13.00 -7.59
N GLU A 166 -16.16 14.05 -7.94
CA GLU A 166 -16.43 15.43 -7.52
C GLU A 166 -16.14 16.39 -8.68
N PHE A 167 -16.79 17.54 -8.64
CA PHE A 167 -16.66 18.58 -9.66
C PHE A 167 -16.39 19.91 -8.96
N GLU A 168 -15.42 20.65 -9.48
CA GLU A 168 -15.10 21.99 -8.97
C GLU A 168 -16.33 22.89 -9.08
N ALA A 169 -16.52 23.75 -8.08
CA ALA A 169 -17.60 24.72 -8.09
C ALA A 169 -17.56 25.56 -9.37
N GLU A 170 -18.73 25.83 -9.95
CA GLU A 170 -18.89 26.63 -11.18
C GLU A 170 -18.31 25.98 -12.46
N SER A 171 -17.75 24.77 -12.39
CA SER A 171 -17.32 24.04 -13.60
C SER A 171 -18.51 23.62 -14.47
N ASP A 172 -18.29 23.50 -15.78
CA ASP A 172 -19.32 23.04 -16.73
C ASP A 172 -19.98 21.72 -16.29
N ASN A 173 -19.19 20.79 -15.76
CA ASN A 173 -19.68 19.51 -15.26
C ASN A 173 -20.54 19.66 -14.00
N ALA A 174 -20.15 20.54 -13.05
CA ALA A 174 -20.94 20.82 -11.86
C ALA A 174 -22.28 21.47 -12.24
N VAL A 175 -22.27 22.47 -13.12
CA VAL A 175 -23.48 23.14 -13.63
C VAL A 175 -24.40 22.14 -14.32
N LYS A 176 -23.84 21.27 -15.18
CA LYS A 176 -24.59 20.23 -15.86
C LYS A 176 -25.21 19.22 -14.89
N LEU A 177 -24.47 18.78 -13.88
CA LEU A 177 -24.96 17.84 -12.88
C LEU A 177 -26.10 18.46 -12.05
N ILE A 178 -25.92 19.69 -11.57
CA ILE A 178 -26.95 20.42 -10.79
C ILE A 178 -28.23 20.56 -11.63
N LYS A 179 -28.10 20.98 -12.89
CA LYS A 179 -29.23 21.12 -13.81
C LYS A 179 -29.96 19.80 -14.01
N PHE A 180 -29.24 18.69 -14.23
CA PHE A 180 -29.82 17.36 -14.35
C PHE A 180 -30.59 16.96 -13.08
N LEU A 181 -30.00 17.18 -11.89
CA LEU A 181 -30.66 16.86 -10.62
C LEU A 181 -31.94 17.68 -10.42
N GLN A 182 -31.95 18.95 -10.80
CA GLN A 182 -33.09 19.85 -10.64
C GLN A 182 -34.20 19.60 -11.67
N GLU A 183 -33.86 19.52 -12.97
CA GLU A 183 -34.83 19.46 -14.06
C GLU A 183 -35.39 18.05 -14.29
N GLU A 184 -34.53 17.02 -14.21
CA GLU A 184 -34.93 15.63 -14.53
C GLU A 184 -35.34 14.84 -13.28
N LEU A 185 -34.67 15.07 -12.14
CA LEU A 185 -34.91 14.32 -10.90
C LEU A 185 -35.71 15.10 -9.84
N GLY A 186 -36.00 16.38 -10.08
CA GLY A 186 -36.86 17.20 -9.21
C GLY A 186 -36.26 17.52 -7.83
N VAL A 187 -34.92 17.48 -7.69
CA VAL A 187 -34.23 17.87 -6.45
C VAL A 187 -34.36 19.39 -6.26
N LYS A 188 -34.82 19.82 -5.08
CA LYS A 188 -35.03 21.23 -4.74
C LYS A 188 -33.84 21.83 -3.98
#